data_AF-A0A9W9BDK8-F1
#
_entry.id   AF-A0A9W9BDK8-F1
#
_cell.length_a   1.000
_cell.length_b   1.000
_cell.length_c   1.000
_cell.angle_alpha   90.00
_cell.angle_beta   90.00
_cell.angle_gamma   90.00
#
_symmetry.space_group_name_H-M   'P 1'
#
loop_
_entity.id
_entity.type
_entity.pdbx_description
1 polymer ?
#
loop_
_entity_poly.entity_id
_entity_poly.type
_entity_poly.pdbx_seq_one_letter_code
_entity_poly.pdbx_strand_id
1 'polypeptide(L)'
;MMLPSNYQHIVLRGLPYERGHTHGEQARQKILDSLAHYHAPGKLLPWETSLRIIKEVYLPGIEKYFPEALPELQGIADGAGVDLDEILFLNARYDLARVRGSTIRPCPSSSNTSPSKVAVNGHGTQNDMQELQECTTAGFLAESMSNGDIILAQNWDMSANVYLKDTAVYLEIHPDASEDLPAMFVMTEAGQLGRSGFNSAGLGVCASSLMSTEDYFPLDLSLPPGSPQEPLLPMSLVRRQFLHNTNFANALINVKNAPRHLSNKLIVGTADNFIMSLEITPGSVHLGYPSNGDNFVVASNHFTSESFQASQWNDRYPGGSSWFRAVRVDQRVRPSNNKQLTEESITEAFCDHLSLPSSVCQHMEDCTVKNVPDYPYKGAQTTLAHVRYNLTKRTTSVCKGPPCMGKFDQYSLPITSNLGQHENREIGVNYTIVNGKLRKQETSQ
;
A
#
# COMPACT_ATOMS: atom_id res chain seq x y z
N MET A 1 10.18 -5.24 29.20
CA MET A 1 9.99 -3.84 28.80
C MET A 1 8.54 -3.70 28.34
N MET A 2 7.79 -2.68 28.79
CA MET A 2 6.42 -2.48 28.29
C MET A 2 6.49 -2.02 26.83
N LEU A 3 5.56 -2.50 25.98
CA LEU A 3 5.46 -2.05 24.60
C LEU A 3 5.15 -0.54 24.57
N PRO A 4 5.80 0.25 23.70
CA PRO A 4 5.48 1.67 23.59
C PRO A 4 4.05 1.83 23.10
N SER A 5 3.37 2.87 23.59
CA SER A 5 1.97 3.16 23.26
C SER A 5 1.77 3.63 21.82
N ASN A 6 2.84 4.04 21.14
CA ASN A 6 2.81 4.32 19.70
C ASN A 6 4.11 3.87 19.00
N TYR A 7 4.08 3.81 17.67
CA TYR A 7 5.29 3.54 16.87
C TYR A 7 6.23 4.76 16.84
N GLN A 8 7.50 4.50 16.56
CA GLN A 8 8.51 5.55 16.44
C GLN A 8 8.19 6.48 15.26
N HIS A 9 8.12 7.78 15.55
CA HIS A 9 8.05 8.84 14.55
C HIS A 9 9.46 9.29 14.17
N ILE A 10 9.79 9.25 12.88
CA ILE A 10 11.11 9.58 12.34
C ILE A 10 10.95 10.70 11.31
N VAL A 11 11.64 11.81 11.54
CA VAL A 11 11.68 12.94 10.60
C VAL A 11 12.89 12.77 9.68
N LEU A 12 12.65 12.65 8.38
CA LEU A 12 13.65 12.48 7.33
C LEU A 12 13.76 13.77 6.52
N ARG A 13 14.98 14.27 6.32
CA ARG A 13 15.26 15.51 5.56
C ARG A 13 16.45 15.34 4.63
N GLY A 14 16.52 16.18 3.61
CA GLY A 14 17.66 16.25 2.69
C GLY A 14 17.49 15.35 1.47
N LEU A 15 18.59 15.08 0.77
CA LEU A 15 18.64 14.29 -0.45
C LEU A 15 18.26 12.82 -0.18
N PRO A 16 17.92 12.03 -1.23
CA PRO A 16 17.46 10.65 -1.06
C PRO A 16 18.35 9.80 -0.15
N TYR A 17 19.67 9.84 -0.37
CA TYR A 17 20.63 9.09 0.46
C TYR A 17 20.61 9.51 1.93
N GLU A 18 20.57 10.82 2.22
CA GLU A 18 20.61 11.35 3.59
C GLU A 18 19.34 10.97 4.37
N ARG A 19 18.17 11.05 3.70
CA ARG A 19 16.90 10.55 4.24
C ARG A 19 16.99 9.06 4.53
N GLY A 20 17.53 8.30 3.59
CA GLY A 20 17.72 6.87 3.73
C GLY A 20 18.61 6.54 4.92
N HIS A 21 19.78 7.16 5.00
CA HIS A 21 20.75 6.96 6.08
C HIS A 21 20.13 7.26 7.44
N THR A 22 19.42 8.38 7.56
CA THR A 22 18.70 8.77 8.79
C THR A 22 17.66 7.72 9.19
N HIS A 23 16.89 7.19 8.23
CA HIS A 23 15.91 6.13 8.49
C HIS A 23 16.60 4.85 8.97
N GLY A 24 17.63 4.40 8.25
CA GLY A 24 18.40 3.20 8.61
C GLY A 24 19.04 3.31 9.99
N GLU A 25 19.65 4.45 10.30
CA GLU A 25 20.32 4.69 11.58
C GLU A 25 19.32 4.72 12.75
N GLN A 26 18.24 5.49 12.62
CA GLN A 26 17.25 5.65 13.71
C GLN A 26 16.39 4.40 13.92
N ALA A 27 16.18 3.58 12.89
CA ALA A 27 15.36 2.38 12.95
C ALA A 27 16.18 1.07 12.91
N ARG A 28 17.51 1.14 13.07
CA ARG A 28 18.45 0.01 12.91
C ARG A 28 17.97 -1.27 13.59
N GLN A 29 17.65 -1.21 14.88
CA GLN A 29 17.22 -2.40 15.61
C GLN A 29 15.90 -2.96 15.09
N LYS A 30 14.95 -2.11 14.68
CA LYS A 30 13.65 -2.53 14.11
C LYS A 30 13.83 -3.20 12.74
N ILE A 31 14.80 -2.73 11.96
CA ILE A 31 15.20 -3.34 10.68
C ILE A 31 15.78 -4.73 10.94
N LEU A 32 16.75 -4.85 11.86
CA LEU A 32 17.37 -6.14 12.21
C LEU A 32 16.34 -7.14 12.76
N ASP A 33 15.40 -6.69 13.59
CA ASP A 33 14.33 -7.54 14.13
C ASP A 33 13.36 -8.00 13.02
N SER A 34 13.04 -7.13 12.05
CA SER A 34 12.26 -7.50 10.87
C SER A 34 12.98 -8.52 10.00
N LEU A 35 14.27 -8.32 9.73
CA LEU A 35 15.10 -9.24 8.96
C LEU A 35 15.17 -10.61 9.64
N ALA A 36 15.47 -10.64 10.94
CA ALA A 36 15.50 -11.88 11.72
C ALA A 36 14.17 -12.63 11.66
N HIS A 37 13.04 -11.92 11.66
CA HIS A 37 11.73 -12.53 11.48
C HIS A 37 11.54 -13.10 10.08
N TYR A 38 11.78 -12.31 9.03
CA TYR A 38 11.45 -12.71 7.66
C TYR A 38 12.42 -13.72 7.04
N HIS A 39 13.67 -13.78 7.53
CA HIS A 39 14.61 -14.85 7.23
C HIS A 39 14.25 -16.19 7.89
N ALA A 40 13.41 -16.18 8.93
CA ALA A 40 13.03 -17.41 9.59
C ALA A 40 12.31 -18.37 8.63
N PRO A 41 12.58 -19.69 8.69
CA PRO A 41 11.97 -20.67 7.80
C PRO A 41 10.43 -20.58 7.77
N GLY A 42 9.88 -20.61 6.55
CA GLY A 42 8.44 -20.56 6.32
C GLY A 42 7.83 -19.15 6.31
N LYS A 43 8.57 -18.09 6.69
CA LYS A 43 8.07 -16.71 6.62
C LYS A 43 8.13 -16.16 5.19
N LEU A 44 9.35 -15.98 4.67
CA LEU A 44 9.57 -15.61 3.28
C LEU A 44 10.08 -16.78 2.41
N LEU A 45 10.20 -16.55 1.09
CA LEU A 45 10.83 -17.52 0.19
C LEU A 45 12.26 -17.78 0.71
N PRO A 46 12.82 -18.98 0.51
CA PRO A 46 14.21 -19.24 0.87
C PRO A 46 15.12 -18.12 0.39
N TRP A 47 16.06 -17.70 1.23
CA TRP A 47 16.90 -16.52 0.98
C TRP A 47 17.50 -16.54 -0.43
N GLU A 48 18.10 -17.65 -0.86
CA GLU A 48 18.69 -17.79 -2.19
C GLU A 48 17.71 -17.50 -3.34
N THR A 49 16.45 -17.93 -3.20
CA THR A 49 15.42 -17.66 -4.20
C THR A 49 14.98 -16.20 -4.16
N SER A 50 14.80 -15.66 -2.95
CA SER A 50 14.47 -14.24 -2.76
C SER A 50 15.55 -13.32 -3.31
N LEU A 51 16.81 -13.61 -3.00
CA LEU A 51 17.99 -12.88 -3.48
C LEU A 51 18.09 -12.92 -5.00
N ARG A 52 17.80 -14.08 -5.62
CA ARG A 52 17.74 -14.20 -7.07
C ARG A 52 16.65 -13.32 -7.68
N ILE A 53 15.44 -13.32 -7.12
CA ILE A 53 14.36 -12.44 -7.57
C ILE A 53 14.79 -10.97 -7.41
N ILE A 54 15.38 -10.61 -6.26
CA ILE A 54 15.84 -9.24 -6.01
C ILE A 54 16.85 -8.80 -7.07
N LYS A 55 17.88 -9.61 -7.35
CA LYS A 55 18.95 -9.25 -8.27
C LYS A 55 18.55 -9.30 -9.74
N GLU A 56 17.74 -10.27 -10.14
CA GLU A 56 17.42 -10.49 -11.56
C GLU A 56 16.13 -9.79 -12.00
N VAL A 57 15.23 -9.44 -11.07
CA VAL A 57 13.90 -8.90 -11.38
C VAL A 57 13.71 -7.51 -10.76
N TYR A 58 13.82 -7.40 -9.43
CA TYR A 58 13.41 -6.18 -8.73
C TYR A 58 14.43 -5.05 -8.86
N LEU A 59 15.72 -5.31 -8.64
CA LEU A 59 16.75 -4.29 -8.79
C LEU A 59 16.78 -3.73 -10.23
N PRO A 60 16.78 -4.55 -11.31
CA PRO A 60 16.62 -4.04 -12.67
C PRO A 60 15.31 -3.28 -12.90
N GLY A 61 14.22 -3.68 -12.24
CA GLY A 61 12.96 -2.95 -12.22
C GLY A 61 13.09 -1.57 -11.60
N ILE A 62 13.76 -1.45 -10.46
CA ILE A 62 13.98 -0.18 -9.78
C ILE A 62 14.86 0.72 -10.63
N GLU A 63 15.99 0.21 -11.14
CA GLU A 63 16.89 0.96 -12.04
C GLU A 63 16.16 1.51 -13.26
N LYS A 64 15.22 0.75 -13.82
CA LYS A 64 14.51 1.13 -15.04
C LYS A 64 13.32 2.06 -14.79
N TYR A 65 12.54 1.82 -13.74
CA TYR A 65 11.23 2.44 -13.56
C TYR A 65 11.15 3.39 -12.35
N PHE A 66 12.11 3.32 -11.42
CA PHE A 66 12.20 4.23 -10.28
C PHE A 66 13.64 4.43 -9.77
N PRO A 67 14.59 4.86 -10.62
CA PRO A 67 16.01 4.94 -10.26
C PRO A 67 16.28 5.91 -9.09
N GLU A 68 15.46 6.94 -8.95
CA GLU A 68 15.54 7.94 -7.88
C GLU A 68 15.39 7.33 -6.46
N ALA A 69 14.78 6.15 -6.35
CA ALA A 69 14.62 5.45 -5.08
C ALA A 69 15.91 4.76 -4.59
N LEU A 70 16.83 4.43 -5.49
CA LEU A 70 18.03 3.64 -5.16
C LEU A 70 18.92 4.31 -4.12
N PRO A 71 19.25 5.61 -4.21
CA PRO A 71 20.09 6.22 -3.19
C PRO A 71 19.42 6.24 -1.82
N GLU A 72 18.09 6.38 -1.73
CA GLU A 72 17.35 6.29 -0.46
C GLU A 72 17.40 4.87 0.11
N LEU A 73 17.20 3.84 -0.72
CA LEU A 73 17.34 2.43 -0.32
C LEU A 73 18.76 2.10 0.14
N GLN A 74 19.77 2.60 -0.57
CA GLN A 74 21.19 2.44 -0.19
C GLN A 74 21.48 3.15 1.13
N GLY A 75 20.98 4.38 1.30
CA GLY A 75 21.10 5.09 2.57
C GLY A 75 20.52 4.29 3.73
N ILE A 76 19.32 3.71 3.57
CA ILE A 76 18.71 2.85 4.61
C ILE A 76 19.63 1.69 4.97
N ALA A 77 20.19 1.02 3.95
CA ALA A 77 21.10 -0.11 4.14
C ALA A 77 22.35 0.30 4.94
N ASP A 78 23.02 1.36 4.51
CA ASP A 78 24.23 1.89 5.14
C ASP A 78 23.96 2.36 6.59
N GLY A 79 22.87 3.10 6.80
CA GLY A 79 22.47 3.58 8.13
C GLY A 79 22.12 2.44 9.10
N ALA A 80 21.51 1.37 8.59
CA ALA A 80 21.20 0.17 9.37
C ALA A 80 22.40 -0.77 9.53
N GLY A 81 23.46 -0.61 8.72
CA GLY A 81 24.62 -1.51 8.71
C GLY A 81 24.31 -2.90 8.14
N VAL A 82 23.48 -2.95 7.09
CA VAL A 82 23.10 -4.18 6.37
C VAL A 82 23.29 -3.99 4.87
N ASP A 83 23.25 -5.07 4.09
CA ASP A 83 23.38 -5.00 2.64
C ASP A 83 22.13 -4.41 1.97
N LEU A 84 22.29 -3.76 0.80
CA LEU A 84 21.15 -3.26 0.00
C LEU A 84 20.14 -4.37 -0.33
N ASP A 85 20.63 -5.59 -0.58
CA ASP A 85 19.80 -6.77 -0.86
C ASP A 85 18.80 -7.05 0.29
N GLU A 86 19.20 -6.82 1.54
CA GLU A 86 18.34 -7.00 2.73
C GLU A 86 17.24 -5.93 2.80
N ILE A 87 17.56 -4.69 2.42
CA ILE A 87 16.56 -3.61 2.35
C ILE A 87 15.59 -3.84 1.19
N LEU A 88 16.08 -4.30 0.04
CA LEU A 88 15.24 -4.70 -1.09
C LEU A 88 14.33 -5.89 -0.73
N PHE A 89 14.84 -6.84 0.06
CA PHE A 89 14.06 -7.95 0.60
C PHE A 89 12.90 -7.47 1.48
N LEU A 90 13.14 -6.52 2.38
CA LEU A 90 12.07 -5.90 3.17
C LEU A 90 11.07 -5.12 2.31
N ASN A 91 11.53 -4.38 1.31
CA ASN A 91 10.66 -3.64 0.39
C ASN A 91 9.82 -4.56 -0.51
N ALA A 92 10.34 -5.74 -0.86
CA ALA A 92 9.62 -6.78 -1.60
C ALA A 92 8.90 -7.79 -0.71
N ARG A 93 8.80 -7.57 0.61
CA ARG A 93 8.21 -8.53 1.56
C ARG A 93 6.78 -8.91 1.23
N TYR A 94 5.97 -7.97 0.74
CA TYR A 94 4.62 -8.26 0.24
C TYR A 94 4.70 -9.23 -0.93
N ASP A 95 5.53 -8.91 -1.91
CA ASP A 95 5.64 -9.61 -3.17
C ASP A 95 6.18 -11.04 -2.97
N LEU A 96 7.28 -11.18 -2.23
CA LEU A 96 7.91 -12.46 -1.86
C LEU A 96 7.03 -13.33 -0.96
N ALA A 97 6.10 -12.74 -0.21
CA ALA A 97 5.12 -13.50 0.57
C ALA A 97 4.04 -14.14 -0.31
N ARG A 98 3.74 -13.55 -1.47
CA ARG A 98 2.58 -13.90 -2.31
C ARG A 98 2.89 -14.79 -3.50
N VAL A 99 4.15 -15.03 -3.82
CA VAL A 99 4.61 -15.93 -4.90
C VAL A 99 4.86 -17.38 -4.46
N ARG A 100 4.16 -17.82 -3.40
CA ARG A 100 4.21 -19.21 -2.90
C ARG A 100 2.86 -19.86 -3.02
N GLY A 101 2.85 -21.19 -3.04
CA GLY A 101 1.65 -21.99 -3.18
C GLY A 101 1.47 -22.59 -4.57
N SER A 102 0.85 -23.76 -4.58
CA SER A 102 0.40 -24.50 -5.77
C SER A 102 -0.45 -23.72 -6.77
N THR A 103 -1.06 -22.61 -6.35
CA THR A 103 -1.97 -21.81 -7.18
C THR A 103 -1.29 -20.64 -7.91
N ILE A 104 0.00 -20.42 -7.66
CA ILE A 104 0.79 -19.40 -8.38
C ILE A 104 1.19 -19.95 -9.74
N ARG A 105 0.94 -19.14 -10.77
CA ARG A 105 1.29 -19.53 -12.14
C ARG A 105 2.80 -19.45 -12.38
N PRO A 106 3.33 -20.28 -13.31
CA PRO A 106 4.68 -20.08 -13.84
C PRO A 106 4.83 -18.69 -14.48
N CYS A 107 6.08 -18.24 -14.61
CA CYS A 107 6.40 -17.02 -15.34
C CYS A 107 5.83 -17.08 -16.77
N PRO A 108 5.17 -16.02 -17.28
CA PRO A 108 4.60 -16.02 -18.63
C PRO A 108 5.62 -16.28 -19.75
N SER A 109 6.90 -15.95 -19.54
CA SER A 109 7.96 -16.20 -20.52
C SER A 109 8.39 -17.67 -20.59
N SER A 110 8.05 -18.50 -19.59
CA SER A 110 8.42 -19.91 -19.55
C SER A 110 7.68 -20.67 -20.67
N SER A 111 8.33 -20.85 -21.81
CA SER A 111 7.81 -21.67 -22.90
C SER A 111 7.85 -23.15 -22.52
N ASN A 112 6.69 -23.81 -22.47
CA ASN A 112 6.49 -25.26 -22.26
C ASN A 112 6.56 -25.80 -20.83
N THR A 113 5.58 -25.45 -19.99
CA THR A 113 5.07 -26.43 -19.02
C THR A 113 3.55 -26.47 -19.10
N SER A 114 3.00 -27.64 -19.44
CA SER A 114 1.61 -27.97 -19.13
C SER A 114 1.37 -27.61 -17.66
N PRO A 115 0.20 -27.05 -17.28
CA PRO A 115 -0.07 -26.73 -15.89
C PRO A 115 0.16 -27.99 -15.06
N SER A 116 1.20 -27.96 -14.22
CA SER A 116 1.42 -28.98 -13.21
C SER A 116 0.08 -29.14 -12.49
N LYS A 117 -0.54 -30.31 -12.58
CA LYS A 117 -1.81 -30.58 -11.89
C LYS A 117 -1.62 -30.26 -10.42
N VAL A 118 -2.17 -29.17 -9.91
CA VAL A 118 -2.21 -28.95 -8.46
C VAL A 118 -3.55 -28.34 -8.03
N ALA A 119 -4.24 -29.16 -7.23
CA ALA A 119 -5.40 -28.90 -6.36
C ALA A 119 -6.66 -28.24 -6.98
N VAL A 120 -7.58 -29.10 -7.40
CA VAL A 120 -9.03 -28.82 -7.30
C VAL A 120 -9.38 -28.89 -5.80
N ASN A 121 -10.03 -27.85 -5.26
CA ASN A 121 -10.57 -27.75 -3.88
C ASN A 121 -9.63 -27.28 -2.75
N GLY A 122 -8.83 -26.22 -2.94
CA GLY A 122 -8.37 -25.39 -1.80
C GLY A 122 -7.47 -26.06 -0.74
N HIS A 123 -6.99 -27.28 -0.96
CA HIS A 123 -6.02 -27.96 -0.11
C HIS A 123 -4.63 -27.85 -0.77
N GLY A 124 -3.83 -26.89 -0.29
CA GLY A 124 -2.41 -26.80 -0.62
C GLY A 124 -1.62 -27.97 0.00
N THR A 125 -0.47 -28.31 -0.58
CA THR A 125 0.47 -29.24 0.06
C THR A 125 0.94 -28.66 1.40
N GLN A 126 1.15 -29.52 2.41
CA GLN A 126 1.40 -29.21 3.83
C GLN A 126 2.49 -28.15 4.17
N ASN A 127 3.26 -27.67 3.19
CA ASN A 127 4.35 -26.70 3.36
C ASN A 127 4.08 -25.30 2.76
N ASP A 128 2.94 -25.06 2.11
CA ASP A 128 2.60 -23.76 1.49
C ASP A 128 1.80 -22.84 2.44
N MET A 129 2.33 -22.59 3.64
CA MET A 129 1.64 -21.76 4.62
C MET A 129 1.90 -20.27 4.35
N GLN A 130 0.87 -19.55 3.92
CA GLN A 130 0.93 -18.10 3.71
C GLN A 130 0.27 -17.38 4.88
N GLU A 131 1.01 -16.52 5.59
CA GLU A 131 0.39 -15.59 6.53
C GLU A 131 -0.49 -14.60 5.74
N LEU A 132 -1.80 -14.83 5.77
CA LEU A 132 -2.76 -13.93 5.15
C LEU A 132 -2.69 -12.57 5.84
N GLN A 133 -2.50 -11.53 5.04
CA GLN A 133 -2.59 -10.14 5.47
C GLN A 133 -4.03 -9.68 5.22
N GLU A 134 -4.66 -9.18 6.27
CA GLU A 134 -6.02 -8.64 6.27
C GLU A 134 -5.92 -7.13 6.46
N CYS A 135 -6.76 -6.35 5.79
CA CYS A 135 -6.80 -4.90 5.90
C CYS A 135 -8.23 -4.45 5.68
N THR A 136 -8.66 -3.40 6.38
CA THR A 136 -9.88 -2.67 6.03
C THR A 136 -9.46 -1.26 5.62
N THR A 137 -9.94 -0.77 4.49
CA THR A 137 -9.59 0.55 3.95
C THR A 137 -10.84 1.29 3.54
N ALA A 138 -10.89 2.59 3.74
CA ALA A 138 -11.98 3.43 3.27
C ALA A 138 -11.49 4.80 2.80
N GLY A 139 -12.28 5.45 1.95
CA GLY A 139 -12.15 6.85 1.57
C GLY A 139 -13.50 7.54 1.68
N PHE A 140 -13.51 8.80 2.11
CA PHE A 140 -14.70 9.60 2.35
C PHE A 140 -14.53 10.96 1.66
N LEU A 141 -15.51 11.33 0.84
CA LEU A 141 -15.60 12.65 0.22
C LEU A 141 -16.16 13.68 1.22
N ALA A 142 -15.98 14.96 0.91
CA ALA A 142 -16.41 16.08 1.72
C ALA A 142 -17.90 16.00 2.10
N GLU A 143 -18.75 15.54 1.18
CA GLU A 143 -20.20 15.41 1.36
C GLU A 143 -20.57 14.39 2.45
N SER A 144 -19.73 13.37 2.66
CA SER A 144 -19.88 12.40 3.75
C SER A 144 -19.54 13.00 5.12
N MET A 145 -18.76 14.08 5.17
CA MET A 145 -18.15 14.59 6.40
C MET A 145 -18.82 15.87 6.89
N SER A 146 -19.03 15.97 8.20
CA SER A 146 -19.65 17.13 8.86
C SER A 146 -18.82 18.42 8.76
N ASN A 147 -17.52 18.27 8.52
CA ASN A 147 -16.57 19.37 8.36
C ASN A 147 -16.15 19.61 6.90
N GLY A 148 -16.68 18.84 5.95
CA GLY A 148 -16.31 18.95 4.53
C GLY A 148 -14.90 18.48 4.20
N ASP A 149 -14.24 17.71 5.07
CA ASP A 149 -12.89 17.19 4.81
C ASP A 149 -12.91 15.91 3.96
N ILE A 150 -11.84 15.68 3.21
CA ILE A 150 -11.58 14.42 2.49
C ILE A 150 -10.69 13.55 3.37
N ILE A 151 -11.12 12.32 3.64
CA ILE A 151 -10.40 11.41 4.56
C ILE A 151 -10.17 10.06 3.91
N LEU A 152 -8.95 9.53 4.04
CA LEU A 152 -8.68 8.10 3.89
C LEU A 152 -8.47 7.46 5.26
N ALA A 153 -8.98 6.25 5.46
CA ALA A 153 -8.86 5.52 6.73
C ALA A 153 -8.46 4.07 6.50
N GLN A 154 -7.76 3.49 7.48
CA GLN A 154 -7.26 2.13 7.36
C GLN A 154 -7.00 1.45 8.71
N ASN A 155 -7.49 0.21 8.87
CA ASN A 155 -6.86 -0.81 9.73
C ASN A 155 -5.90 -1.67 8.90
N TRP A 156 -4.66 -1.80 9.38
CA TRP A 156 -3.65 -2.68 8.79
C TRP A 156 -3.45 -3.89 9.70
N ASP A 157 -3.85 -5.07 9.23
CA ASP A 157 -3.83 -6.31 10.01
C ASP A 157 -2.78 -7.29 9.44
N MET A 158 -2.00 -7.90 10.34
CA MET A 158 -0.96 -8.86 9.97
C MET A 158 -0.55 -9.70 11.18
N SER A 159 0.47 -10.54 11.00
CA SER A 159 1.21 -11.20 12.07
C SER A 159 1.49 -10.25 13.23
N ALA A 160 1.07 -10.68 14.42
CA ALA A 160 1.28 -9.98 15.68
C ALA A 160 2.76 -9.69 15.98
N ASN A 161 3.69 -10.39 15.31
CA ASN A 161 5.12 -10.13 15.45
C ASN A 161 5.48 -8.66 15.18
N VAL A 162 4.88 -8.02 14.17
CA VAL A 162 5.17 -6.61 13.84
C VAL A 162 4.80 -5.68 15.01
N TYR A 163 3.65 -5.94 15.65
CA TYR A 163 3.19 -5.19 16.81
C TYR A 163 4.03 -5.48 18.06
N LEU A 164 4.32 -6.77 18.33
CA LEU A 164 5.04 -7.23 19.52
C LEU A 164 6.55 -6.91 19.49
N LYS A 165 7.15 -6.91 18.30
CA LYS A 165 8.55 -6.50 18.08
C LYS A 165 8.67 -5.01 17.77
N ASP A 166 7.55 -4.30 17.68
CA ASP A 166 7.50 -2.87 17.43
C ASP A 166 8.25 -2.49 16.15
N THR A 167 8.07 -3.23 15.05
CA THR A 167 8.87 -3.04 13.83
C THR A 167 8.26 -2.07 12.82
N ALA A 168 7.08 -1.51 13.08
CA ALA A 168 6.52 -0.42 12.28
C ALA A 168 7.02 0.96 12.75
N VAL A 169 6.98 1.92 11.82
CA VAL A 169 7.40 3.31 12.00
C VAL A 169 6.47 4.28 11.27
N TYR A 170 6.47 5.52 11.74
CA TYR A 170 5.89 6.66 11.03
C TYR A 170 7.01 7.54 10.50
N LEU A 171 7.02 7.79 9.19
CA LEU A 171 8.02 8.60 8.52
C LEU A 171 7.40 9.93 8.10
N GLU A 172 7.92 11.03 8.63
CA GLU A 172 7.66 12.38 8.13
C GLU A 172 8.83 12.81 7.27
N ILE A 173 8.59 13.02 5.98
CA ILE A 173 9.62 13.06 4.96
C ILE A 173 9.57 14.43 4.30
N HIS A 174 10.69 15.14 4.35
CA HIS A 174 10.89 16.44 3.72
C HIS A 174 12.00 16.30 2.69
N PRO A 175 11.66 16.04 1.41
CA PRO A 175 12.64 16.00 0.33
C PRO A 175 13.46 17.29 0.25
N ASP A 176 14.66 17.20 -0.33
CA ASP A 176 15.42 18.41 -0.62
C ASP A 176 14.68 19.27 -1.66
N ALA A 177 14.83 20.59 -1.57
CA ALA A 177 14.15 21.51 -2.48
C ALA A 177 14.53 21.28 -3.95
N SER A 178 15.70 20.70 -4.22
CA SER A 178 16.15 20.38 -5.58
C SER A 178 15.38 19.23 -6.24
N GLU A 179 14.65 18.40 -5.47
CA GLU A 179 13.89 17.27 -6.01
C GLU A 179 12.49 17.66 -6.52
N ASP A 180 11.97 18.84 -6.15
CA ASP A 180 10.60 19.29 -6.47
C ASP A 180 9.52 18.25 -6.07
N LEU A 181 9.75 17.55 -4.96
CA LEU A 181 8.84 16.54 -4.41
C LEU A 181 8.04 17.09 -3.22
N PRO A 182 6.78 16.68 -3.04
CA PRO A 182 6.00 17.08 -1.88
C PRO A 182 6.56 16.47 -0.60
N ALA A 183 6.37 17.15 0.54
CA ALA A 183 6.58 16.51 1.83
C ALA A 183 5.56 15.36 2.00
N MET A 184 5.93 14.31 2.72
CA MET A 184 5.10 13.10 2.84
C MET A 184 5.03 12.62 4.28
N PHE A 185 3.92 11.97 4.63
CA PHE A 185 3.78 11.21 5.86
C PHE A 185 3.42 9.79 5.50
N VAL A 186 4.21 8.82 5.97
CA VAL A 186 4.12 7.42 5.56
C VAL A 186 4.13 6.52 6.79
N MET A 187 3.15 5.64 6.91
CA MET A 187 3.20 4.50 7.81
C MET A 187 3.74 3.28 7.06
N THR A 188 4.71 2.58 7.66
CA THR A 188 5.38 1.43 7.04
C THR A 188 6.12 0.54 8.07
N GLU A 189 6.59 -0.65 7.67
CA GLU A 189 7.61 -1.38 8.44
C GLU A 189 8.98 -0.69 8.29
N ALA A 190 9.79 -0.70 9.35
CA ALA A 190 11.13 -0.13 9.34
C ALA A 190 11.97 -0.71 8.19
N GLY A 191 12.65 0.16 7.45
CA GLY A 191 13.44 -0.20 6.26
C GLY A 191 12.66 -0.20 4.94
N GLN A 192 11.32 -0.14 4.96
CA GLN A 192 10.53 0.02 3.75
C GLN A 192 10.34 1.50 3.37
N LEU A 193 10.24 1.79 2.08
CA LEU A 193 9.96 3.16 1.59
C LEU A 193 8.51 3.59 1.76
N GLY A 194 7.58 2.64 1.87
CA GLY A 194 6.22 2.98 2.20
C GLY A 194 5.19 1.88 2.05
N ARG A 195 4.06 2.11 2.73
CA ARG A 195 2.92 1.21 2.71
C ARG A 195 1.58 1.93 2.57
N SER A 196 1.35 2.99 3.33
CA SER A 196 0.24 3.93 3.15
C SER A 196 0.65 5.30 3.68
N GLY A 197 0.00 6.35 3.21
CA GLY A 197 0.35 7.71 3.61
C GLY A 197 -0.39 8.77 2.83
N PHE A 198 0.05 10.01 3.01
CA PHE A 198 -0.38 11.16 2.24
C PHE A 198 0.78 12.13 2.03
N ASN A 199 0.61 13.10 1.13
CA ASN A 199 1.61 14.13 0.85
C ASN A 199 1.06 15.55 0.98
N SER A 200 1.96 16.54 0.99
CA SER A 200 1.64 17.96 1.14
C SER A 200 0.81 18.52 -0.01
N ALA A 201 0.89 17.90 -1.20
CA ALA A 201 0.06 18.23 -2.35
C ALA A 201 -1.41 17.79 -2.18
N GLY A 202 -1.70 16.96 -1.16
CA GLY A 202 -3.05 16.50 -0.85
C GLY A 202 -3.41 15.17 -1.48
N LEU A 203 -2.44 14.39 -1.98
CA LEU A 203 -2.68 13.02 -2.44
C LEU A 203 -2.54 12.03 -1.29
N GLY A 204 -3.38 11.00 -1.26
CA GLY A 204 -3.33 9.94 -0.25
C GLY A 204 -3.50 8.54 -0.84
N VAL A 205 -2.91 7.55 -0.18
CA VAL A 205 -3.04 6.13 -0.55
C VAL A 205 -3.11 5.22 0.69
N CYS A 206 -4.14 4.37 0.70
CA CYS A 206 -4.30 3.23 1.58
C CYS A 206 -4.19 1.94 0.75
N ALA A 207 -3.72 0.84 1.35
CA ALA A 207 -3.40 -0.38 0.63
C ALA A 207 -3.98 -1.63 1.31
N SER A 208 -4.44 -2.59 0.51
CA SER A 208 -4.89 -3.91 0.97
C SER A 208 -4.34 -4.99 0.06
N SER A 209 -4.19 -6.21 0.58
CA SER A 209 -3.79 -7.36 -0.24
C SER A 209 -4.94 -7.83 -1.13
N LEU A 210 -4.62 -8.23 -2.36
CA LEU A 210 -5.49 -9.05 -3.22
C LEU A 210 -4.70 -10.23 -3.77
N MET A 211 -5.41 -11.24 -4.26
CA MET A 211 -4.81 -12.42 -4.88
C MET A 211 -5.69 -12.86 -6.04
N SER A 212 -5.13 -13.00 -7.23
CA SER A 212 -5.89 -13.49 -8.40
C SER A 212 -5.16 -14.63 -9.08
N THR A 213 -5.87 -15.45 -9.86
CA THR A 213 -5.26 -16.48 -10.70
C THR A 213 -4.44 -15.90 -11.87
N GLU A 214 -4.33 -14.57 -12.00
CA GLU A 214 -3.37 -13.93 -12.90
C GLU A 214 -1.97 -13.84 -12.29
N ASP A 215 -1.87 -13.83 -10.95
CA ASP A 215 -0.61 -13.75 -10.21
C ASP A 215 0.38 -14.85 -10.62
N TYR A 216 1.65 -14.48 -10.79
CA TYR A 216 2.67 -15.39 -11.30
C TYR A 216 4.01 -15.26 -10.58
N PHE A 217 4.79 -16.35 -10.68
CA PHE A 217 6.15 -16.42 -10.17
C PHE A 217 7.10 -15.62 -11.09
N PRO A 218 7.89 -14.67 -10.57
CA PRO A 218 8.56 -13.66 -11.39
C PRO A 218 9.83 -14.13 -12.11
N LEU A 219 10.32 -15.35 -11.81
CA LEU A 219 11.48 -15.92 -12.51
C LEU A 219 11.03 -16.95 -13.53
N ASP A 220 11.58 -16.85 -14.72
CA ASP A 220 11.59 -17.94 -15.67
C ASP A 220 12.61 -19.00 -15.25
N LEU A 221 12.14 -20.04 -14.58
CA LEU A 221 12.98 -21.12 -14.09
C LEU A 221 13.53 -22.01 -15.22
N SER A 222 13.06 -21.85 -16.47
CA SER A 222 13.65 -22.53 -17.62
C SER A 222 14.97 -21.88 -18.07
N LEU A 223 15.22 -20.63 -17.65
CA LEU A 223 16.46 -19.91 -17.95
C LEU A 223 17.54 -20.18 -16.87
N PRO A 224 18.82 -20.29 -17.27
CA PRO A 224 19.93 -20.36 -16.32
C PRO A 224 19.93 -19.17 -15.34
N PRO A 225 20.36 -19.34 -14.08
CA PRO A 225 20.61 -18.23 -13.16
C PRO A 225 21.53 -17.17 -13.80
N GLY A 226 21.24 -15.89 -13.56
CA GLY A 226 21.90 -14.75 -14.18
C GLY A 226 21.39 -14.37 -15.57
N SER A 227 20.46 -15.13 -16.15
CA SER A 227 19.81 -14.75 -17.42
C SER A 227 18.89 -13.55 -17.21
N PRO A 228 18.78 -12.61 -18.18
CA PRO A 228 17.84 -11.50 -18.09
C PRO A 228 16.41 -11.97 -17.85
N GLN A 229 15.77 -11.39 -16.83
CA GLN A 229 14.35 -11.61 -16.51
C GLN A 229 13.55 -10.35 -16.85
N GLU A 230 12.22 -10.43 -16.77
CA GLU A 230 11.39 -9.24 -16.88
C GLU A 230 11.62 -8.32 -15.67
N PRO A 231 11.95 -7.02 -15.87
CA PRO A 231 12.15 -6.09 -14.76
C PRO A 231 10.79 -5.66 -14.18
N LEU A 232 10.58 -5.90 -12.88
CA LEU A 232 9.32 -5.64 -12.16
C LEU A 232 9.54 -4.75 -10.93
N LEU A 233 8.54 -3.97 -10.54
CA LEU A 233 8.60 -3.13 -9.34
C LEU A 233 7.85 -3.77 -8.15
N PRO A 234 8.48 -3.85 -6.96
CA PRO A 234 7.77 -4.20 -5.74
C PRO A 234 6.64 -3.22 -5.40
N MET A 235 5.54 -3.71 -4.84
CA MET A 235 4.36 -2.88 -4.60
C MET A 235 4.56 -1.75 -3.58
N SER A 236 5.51 -1.87 -2.66
CA SER A 236 5.92 -0.76 -1.76
C SER A 236 6.43 0.45 -2.54
N LEU A 237 7.20 0.22 -3.60
CA LEU A 237 7.78 1.27 -4.43
C LEU A 237 6.74 1.93 -5.33
N VAL A 238 5.78 1.17 -5.87
CA VAL A 238 4.66 1.74 -6.64
C VAL A 238 3.84 2.72 -5.77
N ARG A 239 3.64 2.39 -4.49
CA ARG A 239 2.95 3.28 -3.53
C ARG A 239 3.78 4.51 -3.18
N ARG A 240 5.11 4.35 -3.07
CA ARG A 240 6.03 5.48 -2.91
C ARG A 240 6.01 6.41 -4.13
N GLN A 241 6.02 5.87 -5.34
CA GLN A 241 5.87 6.64 -6.58
C GLN A 241 4.55 7.42 -6.61
N PHE A 242 3.44 6.83 -6.17
CA PHE A 242 2.18 7.57 -6.06
C PHE A 242 2.33 8.80 -5.16
N LEU A 243 2.96 8.66 -3.98
CA LEU A 243 3.14 9.76 -3.03
C LEU A 243 4.18 10.80 -3.44
N HIS A 244 5.08 10.48 -4.38
CA HIS A 244 6.02 11.44 -4.99
C HIS A 244 5.31 12.46 -5.90
N ASN A 245 4.08 12.18 -6.34
CA ASN A 245 3.39 13.06 -7.29
C ASN A 245 2.67 14.22 -6.60
N THR A 246 2.69 15.38 -7.25
CA THR A 246 1.86 16.55 -6.88
C THR A 246 0.54 16.61 -7.64
N ASN A 247 0.40 15.81 -8.70
CA ASN A 247 -0.78 15.73 -9.55
C ASN A 247 -1.40 14.33 -9.51
N PHE A 248 -2.70 14.26 -9.22
CA PHE A 248 -3.41 12.99 -9.05
C PHE A 248 -3.42 12.13 -10.32
N ALA A 249 -3.57 12.73 -11.50
CA ALA A 249 -3.58 11.98 -12.76
C ALA A 249 -2.20 11.36 -13.06
N ASN A 250 -1.10 12.09 -12.82
CA ASN A 250 0.25 11.54 -12.97
C ASN A 250 0.51 10.40 -11.98
N ALA A 251 0.02 10.53 -10.74
CA ALA A 251 0.09 9.46 -9.75
C ALA A 251 -0.63 8.19 -10.23
N LEU A 252 -1.80 8.33 -10.86
CA LEU A 252 -2.56 7.22 -11.45
C LEU A 252 -1.87 6.62 -12.69
N ILE A 253 -1.21 7.42 -13.52
CA ILE A 253 -0.40 6.93 -14.66
C ILE A 253 0.72 6.03 -14.16
N ASN A 254 1.42 6.42 -13.08
CA ASN A 254 2.45 5.59 -12.47
C ASN A 254 1.87 4.27 -11.95
N VAL A 255 0.75 4.32 -11.22
CA VAL A 255 0.05 3.13 -10.75
C VAL A 255 -0.48 2.27 -11.91
N LYS A 256 -0.85 2.81 -13.07
CA LYS A 256 -1.30 2.00 -14.21
C LYS A 256 -0.16 1.32 -14.96
N ASN A 257 1.00 1.96 -15.01
CA ASN A 257 2.12 1.54 -15.85
C ASN A 257 3.25 0.82 -15.12
N ALA A 258 3.27 0.83 -13.78
CA ALA A 258 4.26 0.07 -13.01
C ALA A 258 4.24 -1.43 -13.38
N PRO A 259 5.35 -2.06 -13.77
CA PRO A 259 5.35 -3.49 -14.05
C PRO A 259 5.25 -4.28 -12.75
N ARG A 260 4.38 -5.29 -12.71
CA ARG A 260 4.07 -6.06 -11.49
C ARG A 260 3.69 -7.49 -11.85
N HIS A 261 3.83 -8.40 -10.90
CA HIS A 261 3.49 -9.82 -11.05
C HIS A 261 2.43 -10.30 -10.04
N LEU A 262 1.92 -9.39 -9.21
CA LEU A 262 0.97 -9.71 -8.16
C LEU A 262 -0.16 -8.69 -8.09
N SER A 263 -1.31 -9.19 -7.64
CA SER A 263 -2.49 -8.41 -7.35
C SER A 263 -2.33 -7.59 -6.07
N ASN A 264 -2.99 -6.44 -5.99
CA ASN A 264 -3.16 -5.66 -4.77
C ASN A 264 -4.38 -4.75 -4.88
N LYS A 265 -4.78 -4.09 -3.78
CA LYS A 265 -5.79 -3.03 -3.82
C LYS A 265 -5.23 -1.73 -3.27
N LEU A 266 -5.54 -0.62 -3.93
CA LEU A 266 -5.29 0.72 -3.40
C LEU A 266 -6.62 1.48 -3.29
N ILE A 267 -6.86 2.14 -2.15
CA ILE A 267 -7.80 3.25 -2.09
C ILE A 267 -6.97 4.53 -2.14
N VAL A 268 -7.24 5.36 -3.14
CA VAL A 268 -6.51 6.61 -3.38
C VAL A 268 -7.46 7.79 -3.37
N GLY A 269 -6.94 8.96 -3.04
CA GLY A 269 -7.71 10.20 -3.06
C GLY A 269 -6.86 11.45 -3.22
N THR A 270 -7.54 12.57 -3.49
CA THR A 270 -6.97 13.91 -3.55
C THR A 270 -7.80 14.88 -2.70
N ALA A 271 -7.16 15.93 -2.19
CA ALA A 271 -7.80 17.07 -1.53
C ALA A 271 -8.82 17.80 -2.42
N ASP A 272 -8.80 17.57 -3.74
CA ASP A 272 -9.76 18.11 -4.71
C ASP A 272 -11.11 17.36 -4.72
N ASN A 273 -11.49 16.80 -3.56
CA ASN A 273 -12.73 16.05 -3.37
C ASN A 273 -12.94 14.89 -4.35
N PHE A 274 -11.93 14.03 -4.50
CA PHE A 274 -12.04 12.83 -5.32
C PHE A 274 -11.36 11.63 -4.67
N ILE A 275 -12.02 10.47 -4.73
CA ILE A 275 -11.53 9.18 -4.22
C ILE A 275 -11.87 8.06 -5.20
N MET A 276 -11.05 7.01 -5.21
CA MET A 276 -11.34 5.80 -5.97
C MET A 276 -10.66 4.56 -5.36
N SER A 277 -11.24 3.40 -5.64
CA SER A 277 -10.66 2.09 -5.38
C SER A 277 -10.03 1.55 -6.65
N LEU A 278 -8.81 1.03 -6.56
CA LEU A 278 -8.07 0.39 -7.63
C LEU A 278 -7.84 -1.07 -7.24
N GLU A 279 -8.56 -2.01 -7.84
CA GLU A 279 -8.24 -3.44 -7.73
C GLU A 279 -7.26 -3.79 -8.85
N ILE A 280 -6.04 -4.11 -8.48
CA ILE A 280 -4.91 -4.23 -9.39
C ILE A 280 -4.58 -5.71 -9.52
N THR A 281 -4.36 -6.14 -10.76
CA THR A 281 -3.79 -7.44 -11.14
C THR A 281 -2.49 -7.21 -11.92
N PRO A 282 -1.72 -8.26 -12.27
CA PRO A 282 -0.53 -8.09 -13.11
C PRO A 282 -0.81 -7.40 -14.45
N GLY A 283 -1.94 -7.72 -15.10
CA GLY A 283 -2.27 -7.19 -16.42
C GLY A 283 -3.16 -5.94 -16.42
N SER A 284 -3.92 -5.70 -15.34
CA SER A 284 -5.03 -4.73 -15.37
C SER A 284 -5.20 -3.96 -14.07
N VAL A 285 -5.92 -2.83 -14.18
CA VAL A 285 -6.42 -2.05 -13.04
C VAL A 285 -7.93 -1.92 -13.20
N HIS A 286 -8.66 -2.47 -12.25
CA HIS A 286 -10.11 -2.44 -12.20
C HIS A 286 -10.56 -1.31 -11.28
N LEU A 287 -11.32 -0.37 -11.83
CA LEU A 287 -11.68 0.87 -11.15
C LEU A 287 -12.99 0.70 -10.38
N GLY A 288 -13.01 1.22 -9.16
CA GLY A 288 -14.20 1.35 -8.32
C GLY A 288 -14.37 2.79 -7.85
N TYR A 289 -15.60 3.27 -7.85
CA TYR A 289 -16.00 4.60 -7.42
C TYR A 289 -17.05 4.50 -6.32
N PRO A 290 -17.30 5.57 -5.55
CA PRO A 290 -18.54 5.67 -4.78
C PRO A 290 -19.75 5.35 -5.68
N SER A 291 -20.69 4.56 -5.16
CA SER A 291 -21.85 4.06 -5.93
C SER A 291 -23.14 4.22 -5.14
N ASN A 292 -24.30 4.04 -5.77
CA ASN A 292 -25.60 4.08 -5.08
C ASN A 292 -25.91 5.37 -4.31
N GLY A 293 -25.37 6.51 -4.75
CA GLY A 293 -25.52 7.80 -4.05
C GLY A 293 -24.63 7.96 -2.82
N ASP A 294 -23.72 7.01 -2.58
CA ASP A 294 -22.73 7.13 -1.53
C ASP A 294 -21.61 8.09 -1.91
N ASN A 295 -21.04 8.74 -0.89
CA ASN A 295 -19.92 9.66 -1.00
C ASN A 295 -18.65 9.07 -0.38
N PHE A 296 -18.55 7.74 -0.36
CA PHE A 296 -17.44 7.00 0.24
C PHE A 296 -17.19 5.68 -0.52
N VAL A 297 -15.99 5.12 -0.34
CA VAL A 297 -15.65 3.75 -0.75
C VAL A 297 -15.08 2.99 0.45
N VAL A 298 -15.41 1.70 0.55
CA VAL A 298 -14.85 0.80 1.58
C VAL A 298 -14.40 -0.48 0.90
N ALA A 299 -13.26 -1.02 1.32
CA ALA A 299 -12.74 -2.27 0.81
C ALA A 299 -12.00 -3.08 1.85
N SER A 300 -11.93 -4.39 1.60
CA SER A 300 -11.14 -5.37 2.34
C SER A 300 -10.16 -6.08 1.38
N ASN A 301 -10.11 -7.42 1.37
CA ASN A 301 -9.07 -8.21 0.71
C ASN A 301 -9.58 -9.16 -0.39
N HIS A 302 -10.79 -8.93 -0.89
CA HIS A 302 -11.35 -9.67 -2.03
C HIS A 302 -11.71 -8.70 -3.16
N PHE A 303 -11.78 -9.23 -4.38
CA PHE A 303 -12.21 -8.47 -5.55
C PHE A 303 -13.73 -8.28 -5.53
N THR A 304 -14.17 -7.05 -5.75
CA THR A 304 -15.60 -6.67 -5.79
C THR A 304 -15.98 -5.97 -7.09
N SER A 305 -15.01 -5.55 -7.91
CA SER A 305 -15.32 -4.83 -9.15
C SER A 305 -16.00 -5.73 -10.18
N GLU A 306 -17.06 -5.23 -10.81
CA GLU A 306 -17.77 -5.94 -11.89
C GLU A 306 -16.82 -6.30 -13.04
N SER A 307 -15.88 -5.40 -13.36
CA SER A 307 -14.90 -5.64 -14.42
C SER A 307 -13.92 -6.78 -14.12
N PHE A 308 -13.56 -7.02 -12.86
CA PHE A 308 -12.77 -8.20 -12.48
C PHE A 308 -13.63 -9.46 -12.53
N GLN A 309 -14.86 -9.39 -12.01
CA GLN A 309 -15.82 -10.51 -12.03
C GLN A 309 -16.18 -10.96 -13.46
N ALA A 310 -16.17 -10.05 -14.43
CA ALA A 310 -16.36 -10.33 -15.84
C ALA A 310 -15.08 -10.82 -16.56
N SER A 311 -13.93 -10.82 -15.88
CA SER A 311 -12.65 -11.28 -16.46
C SER A 311 -12.55 -12.82 -16.45
N GLN A 312 -11.50 -13.35 -17.08
CA GLN A 312 -11.17 -14.79 -17.02
C GLN A 312 -10.45 -15.20 -15.73
N TRP A 313 -10.07 -14.23 -14.89
CA TRP A 313 -9.31 -14.47 -13.66
C TRP A 313 -10.25 -14.65 -12.47
N ASN A 314 -9.81 -15.45 -11.51
CA ASN A 314 -10.56 -15.72 -10.29
C ASN A 314 -9.83 -15.16 -9.08
N ASP A 315 -10.59 -14.71 -8.09
CA ASP A 315 -10.06 -14.36 -6.77
C ASP A 315 -9.52 -15.61 -6.09
N ARG A 316 -8.29 -15.54 -5.56
CA ARG A 316 -7.64 -16.62 -4.80
C ARG A 316 -7.65 -16.37 -3.29
N TYR A 317 -8.14 -15.22 -2.84
CA TYR A 317 -8.30 -14.96 -1.41
C TYR A 317 -9.33 -15.94 -0.83
N PRO A 318 -9.04 -16.63 0.29
CA PRO A 318 -9.89 -17.73 0.78
C PRO A 318 -11.22 -17.29 1.42
N GLY A 319 -11.60 -16.01 1.26
CA GLY A 319 -12.79 -15.43 1.88
C GLY A 319 -12.63 -15.22 3.38
N GLY A 320 -13.66 -15.61 4.16
CA GLY A 320 -13.67 -15.43 5.61
C GLY A 320 -13.93 -13.97 6.01
N SER A 321 -13.06 -13.42 6.85
CA SER A 321 -13.24 -12.06 7.40
C SER A 321 -13.33 -10.99 6.31
N SER A 322 -12.56 -11.17 5.24
CA SER A 322 -12.56 -10.31 4.08
C SER A 322 -13.96 -10.06 3.51
N TRP A 323 -14.87 -11.04 3.48
CA TRP A 323 -16.19 -10.90 2.87
C TRP A 323 -17.15 -9.99 3.63
N PHE A 324 -16.99 -9.84 4.95
CA PHE A 324 -17.91 -9.02 5.74
C PHE A 324 -17.29 -7.75 6.30
N ARG A 325 -15.97 -7.64 6.47
CA ARG A 325 -15.35 -6.46 7.13
C ARG A 325 -15.66 -5.15 6.39
N ALA A 326 -15.55 -5.13 5.06
CA ALA A 326 -15.89 -3.94 4.27
C ALA A 326 -17.39 -3.60 4.35
N VAL A 327 -18.26 -4.61 4.22
CA VAL A 327 -19.72 -4.46 4.40
C VAL A 327 -20.06 -3.94 5.80
N ARG A 328 -19.32 -4.38 6.81
CA ARG A 328 -19.54 -4.01 8.20
C ARG A 328 -19.18 -2.55 8.44
N VAL A 329 -18.05 -2.09 7.93
CA VAL A 329 -17.69 -0.67 7.99
C VAL A 329 -18.69 0.16 7.18
N ASP A 330 -19.06 -0.25 5.97
CA ASP A 330 -20.11 0.40 5.16
C ASP A 330 -21.40 0.63 5.98
N GLN A 331 -21.95 -0.42 6.60
CA GLN A 331 -23.16 -0.31 7.43
C GLN A 331 -23.04 0.69 8.59
N ARG A 332 -21.83 0.86 9.13
CA ARG A 332 -21.57 1.77 10.27
C ARG A 332 -21.35 3.21 9.82
N VAL A 333 -20.78 3.43 8.64
CA VAL A 333 -20.48 4.77 8.10
C VAL A 333 -21.56 5.29 7.17
N ARG A 334 -22.49 4.44 6.73
CA ARG A 334 -23.64 4.85 5.93
C ARG A 334 -24.55 5.77 6.76
N PRO A 335 -24.74 7.03 6.33
CA PRO A 335 -25.58 7.99 7.05
C PRO A 335 -26.99 7.45 7.29
N SER A 336 -27.36 7.25 8.55
CA SER A 336 -28.77 7.13 8.92
C SER A 336 -29.36 8.53 9.11
N ASN A 337 -30.47 8.85 8.44
CA ASN A 337 -31.21 10.11 8.62
C ASN A 337 -30.41 11.40 8.31
N ASN A 338 -29.69 11.47 7.18
CA ASN A 338 -28.92 12.65 6.74
C ASN A 338 -27.81 13.11 7.70
N LYS A 339 -27.36 12.27 8.64
CA LYS A 339 -26.24 12.60 9.52
C LYS A 339 -24.91 12.43 8.80
N GLN A 340 -24.17 13.52 8.64
CA GLN A 340 -22.78 13.48 8.17
C GLN A 340 -21.87 12.86 9.25
N LEU A 341 -20.77 12.27 8.81
CA LEU A 341 -19.78 11.62 9.66
C LEU A 341 -18.85 12.64 10.34
N THR A 342 -18.26 12.23 11.46
CA THR A 342 -17.09 12.86 12.07
C THR A 342 -15.89 11.91 12.00
N GLU A 343 -14.68 12.40 12.23
CA GLU A 343 -13.48 11.55 12.30
C GLU A 343 -13.59 10.47 13.39
N GLU A 344 -14.23 10.80 14.52
CA GLU A 344 -14.51 9.90 15.62
C GLU A 344 -15.46 8.79 15.17
N SER A 345 -16.55 9.12 14.48
CA SER A 345 -17.50 8.12 13.96
C SER A 345 -16.86 7.17 12.92
N ILE A 346 -15.91 7.65 12.11
CA ILE A 346 -15.09 6.78 11.25
C ILE A 346 -14.29 5.82 12.12
N THR A 347 -13.60 6.33 13.14
CA THR A 347 -12.81 5.49 14.05
C THR A 347 -13.68 4.42 14.73
N GLU A 348 -14.85 4.80 15.22
CA GLU A 348 -15.83 3.90 15.83
C GLU A 348 -16.27 2.77 14.89
N ALA A 349 -16.45 3.07 13.59
CA ALA A 349 -16.75 2.05 12.59
C ALA A 349 -15.61 1.03 12.42
N PHE A 350 -14.36 1.49 12.53
CA PHE A 350 -13.16 0.64 12.47
C PHE A 350 -12.84 -0.08 13.79
N CYS A 351 -13.57 0.23 14.88
CA CYS A 351 -13.52 -0.49 16.16
C CYS A 351 -14.49 -1.68 16.23
N ASP A 352 -15.18 -2.05 15.14
CA ASP A 352 -16.17 -3.12 15.16
C ASP A 352 -15.57 -4.52 15.38
N HIS A 353 -16.24 -5.30 16.23
CA HIS A 353 -15.82 -6.64 16.68
C HIS A 353 -16.71 -7.79 16.16
N LEU A 354 -17.47 -7.59 15.07
CA LEU A 354 -18.22 -8.69 14.46
C LEU A 354 -17.24 -9.81 14.07
N SER A 355 -17.45 -11.00 14.64
CA SER A 355 -16.62 -12.20 14.45
C SER A 355 -15.18 -12.10 15.03
N LEU A 356 -15.01 -11.45 16.17
CA LEU A 356 -13.76 -11.48 16.97
C LEU A 356 -13.22 -12.93 17.12
N PRO A 357 -11.91 -13.19 16.94
CA PRO A 357 -10.82 -12.23 16.74
C PRO A 357 -10.67 -11.70 15.32
N SER A 358 -11.27 -12.37 14.33
CA SER A 358 -11.19 -12.05 12.90
C SER A 358 -12.16 -10.95 12.47
N SER A 359 -12.14 -9.81 13.16
CA SER A 359 -13.06 -8.69 12.98
C SER A 359 -12.44 -7.49 12.26
N VAL A 360 -13.20 -6.41 12.03
CA VAL A 360 -12.65 -5.16 11.47
C VAL A 360 -11.51 -4.64 12.35
N CYS A 361 -11.76 -4.58 13.66
CA CYS A 361 -10.74 -4.37 14.68
C CYS A 361 -10.20 -5.75 15.07
N GLN A 362 -9.06 -6.17 14.53
CA GLN A 362 -8.49 -7.50 14.73
C GLN A 362 -7.70 -7.57 16.05
N HIS A 363 -8.00 -8.53 16.91
CA HIS A 363 -7.30 -8.73 18.19
C HIS A 363 -6.43 -9.98 18.19
N MET A 364 -5.35 -9.90 18.98
CA MET A 364 -4.31 -10.92 19.09
C MET A 364 -4.78 -12.15 19.86
N GLU A 365 -5.65 -12.95 19.23
CA GLU A 365 -5.99 -14.30 19.66
C GLU A 365 -5.62 -15.28 18.54
N ASP A 366 -5.32 -16.54 18.90
CA ASP A 366 -4.98 -17.55 17.90
C ASP A 366 -6.21 -17.83 17.02
N CYS A 367 -6.16 -17.37 15.78
CA CYS A 367 -7.22 -17.53 14.79
C CYS A 367 -7.21 -18.92 14.16
N THR A 368 -6.27 -19.79 14.55
CA THR A 368 -6.12 -21.13 13.96
C THR A 368 -7.29 -22.02 14.31
N VAL A 369 -8.06 -22.44 13.31
CA VAL A 369 -9.06 -23.49 13.49
C VAL A 369 -8.33 -24.83 13.65
N LYS A 370 -8.40 -25.39 14.86
CA LYS A 370 -7.79 -26.68 15.20
C LYS A 370 -8.42 -27.80 14.38
N ASN A 371 -7.61 -28.81 14.04
CA ASN A 371 -8.02 -30.04 13.34
C ASN A 371 -8.53 -29.83 11.90
N VAL A 372 -8.29 -28.67 11.29
CA VAL A 372 -8.48 -28.45 9.85
C VAL A 372 -7.10 -28.47 9.19
N PRO A 373 -6.77 -29.54 8.43
CA PRO A 373 -5.55 -29.55 7.61
C PRO A 373 -5.54 -28.34 6.68
N ASP A 374 -4.38 -27.71 6.56
CA ASP A 374 -4.14 -26.63 5.59
C ASP A 374 -5.03 -25.38 5.78
N TYR A 375 -5.56 -25.15 6.99
CA TYR A 375 -6.28 -23.91 7.30
C TYR A 375 -5.38 -22.69 7.08
N PRO A 376 -5.80 -21.69 6.27
CA PRO A 376 -4.90 -20.67 5.76
C PRO A 376 -4.61 -19.55 6.78
N TYR A 377 -5.42 -19.41 7.84
CA TYR A 377 -5.16 -18.47 8.93
C TYR A 377 -4.47 -19.22 10.09
N LYS A 378 -3.19 -18.97 10.28
CA LYS A 378 -2.43 -19.56 11.39
C LYS A 378 -1.61 -18.52 12.15
N GLY A 379 -1.53 -18.71 13.46
CA GLY A 379 -0.78 -17.85 14.36
C GLY A 379 -1.56 -16.63 14.82
N ALA A 380 -0.92 -15.83 15.69
CA ALA A 380 -1.51 -14.62 16.23
C ALA A 380 -1.47 -13.49 15.18
N GLN A 381 -2.65 -12.95 14.86
CA GLN A 381 -2.81 -11.77 14.01
C GLN A 381 -3.45 -10.64 14.80
N THR A 382 -3.18 -9.40 14.44
CA THR A 382 -3.80 -8.22 15.08
C THR A 382 -3.80 -7.03 14.14
N THR A 383 -4.69 -6.08 14.37
CA THR A 383 -4.59 -4.74 13.80
C THR A 383 -3.31 -4.11 14.34
N LEU A 384 -2.31 -3.98 13.48
CA LEU A 384 -1.01 -3.40 13.79
C LEU A 384 -1.12 -1.90 13.97
N ALA A 385 -1.99 -1.27 13.18
CA ALA A 385 -2.23 0.16 13.23
C ALA A 385 -3.61 0.51 12.67
N HIS A 386 -4.18 1.57 13.23
CA HIS A 386 -5.23 2.35 12.60
C HIS A 386 -4.70 3.73 12.21
N VAL A 387 -4.99 4.16 10.98
CA VAL A 387 -4.60 5.47 10.48
C VAL A 387 -5.76 6.18 9.81
N ARG A 388 -5.82 7.50 9.97
CA ARG A 388 -6.65 8.42 9.18
C ARG A 388 -5.74 9.47 8.56
N TYR A 389 -5.93 9.73 7.28
CA TYR A 389 -5.24 10.78 6.53
C TYR A 389 -6.29 11.79 6.09
N ASN A 390 -6.26 12.98 6.66
CA ASN A 390 -7.11 14.10 6.27
C ASN A 390 -6.40 14.88 5.16
N LEU A 391 -6.84 14.64 3.92
CA LEU A 391 -6.21 15.19 2.72
C LEU A 391 -6.47 16.68 2.56
N THR A 392 -7.57 17.21 3.13
CA THR A 392 -7.89 18.64 3.14
C THR A 392 -6.91 19.40 4.03
N LYS A 393 -6.74 18.95 5.28
CA LYS A 393 -5.94 19.64 6.29
C LYS A 393 -4.46 19.25 6.30
N ARG A 394 -4.10 18.21 5.54
CA ARG A 394 -2.75 17.63 5.50
C ARG A 394 -2.33 17.15 6.90
N THR A 395 -3.27 16.53 7.59
CA THR A 395 -3.06 15.96 8.92
C THR A 395 -3.28 14.46 8.90
N THR A 396 -2.73 13.79 9.90
CA THR A 396 -2.98 12.37 10.13
C THR A 396 -3.21 12.11 11.60
N SER A 397 -4.08 11.15 11.89
CA SER A 397 -4.21 10.53 13.20
C SER A 397 -3.77 9.08 13.10
N VAL A 398 -2.87 8.66 13.97
CA VAL A 398 -2.25 7.34 13.92
C VAL A 398 -2.33 6.66 15.29
N CYS A 399 -2.65 5.38 15.27
CA CYS A 399 -2.79 4.54 16.45
C CYS A 399 -2.04 3.24 16.24
N LYS A 400 -1.13 2.90 17.15
CA LYS A 400 -0.52 1.58 17.22
C LYS A 400 -1.49 0.58 17.86
N GLY A 401 -1.68 -0.55 17.20
CA GLY A 401 -2.55 -1.62 17.66
C GLY A 401 -4.03 -1.40 17.28
N PRO A 402 -4.92 -2.24 17.86
CA PRO A 402 -6.36 -2.14 17.65
C PRO A 402 -6.93 -0.78 18.13
N PRO A 403 -7.67 -0.03 17.29
CA PRO A 403 -8.12 1.34 17.61
C PRO A 403 -9.07 1.44 18.81
N CYS A 404 -9.72 0.35 19.22
CA CYS A 404 -10.59 0.34 20.39
C CYS A 404 -9.84 0.37 21.74
N MET A 405 -8.53 0.11 21.74
CA MET A 405 -7.68 0.11 22.94
C MET A 405 -6.44 0.98 22.81
N GLY A 406 -6.10 1.41 21.59
CA GLY A 406 -4.89 2.16 21.31
C GLY A 406 -4.98 3.65 21.65
N LYS A 407 -3.83 4.31 21.62
CA LYS A 407 -3.71 5.77 21.75
C LYS A 407 -3.48 6.39 20.38
N PHE A 408 -4.05 7.57 20.17
CA PHE A 408 -3.92 8.30 18.93
C PHE A 408 -2.95 9.46 19.10
N ASP A 409 -1.95 9.51 18.23
CA ASP A 409 -1.15 10.72 18.01
C ASP A 409 -1.60 11.40 16.73
N GLN A 410 -1.31 12.69 16.62
CA GLN A 410 -1.60 13.48 15.43
C GLN A 410 -0.34 14.16 14.89
N TYR A 411 -0.24 14.21 13.58
CA TYR A 411 0.85 14.87 12.86
C TYR A 411 0.28 15.70 11.71
N SER A 412 1.05 16.67 11.23
CA SER A 412 0.64 17.58 10.15
C SER A 412 1.81 17.89 9.23
N LEU A 413 1.53 17.95 7.92
CA LEU A 413 2.45 18.45 6.91
C LEU A 413 2.08 19.88 6.53
N PRO A 414 3.04 20.67 6.00
CA PRO A 414 2.71 21.94 5.36
C PRO A 414 1.76 21.71 4.18
N ILE A 415 0.88 22.67 3.91
CA ILE A 415 0.04 22.67 2.70
C ILE A 415 0.85 23.28 1.56
N THR A 416 1.16 22.49 0.53
CA THR A 416 1.76 23.02 -0.71
C THR A 416 0.62 23.34 -1.68
N SER A 417 0.29 24.63 -1.83
CA SER A 417 -0.71 25.06 -2.82
C SER A 417 -0.09 25.09 -4.22
N ASN A 418 -0.54 24.23 -5.14
CA ASN A 418 -0.21 24.33 -6.57
C ASN A 418 -0.72 25.65 -7.21
N LEU A 419 -1.58 26.40 -6.51
CA LEU A 419 -2.10 27.70 -6.93
C LEU A 419 -1.20 28.89 -6.53
N GLY A 420 -0.18 28.67 -5.68
CA GLY A 420 0.65 29.73 -5.09
C GLY A 420 1.96 30.04 -5.84
N GLN A 421 2.31 29.29 -6.88
CA GLN A 421 3.49 29.55 -7.73
C GLN A 421 3.13 30.00 -9.17
N HIS A 422 1.93 30.57 -9.33
CA HIS A 422 1.60 31.40 -10.48
C HIS A 422 1.68 32.90 -10.14
N GLU A 423 2.56 33.30 -9.23
CA GLU A 423 3.00 34.69 -9.18
C GLU A 423 4.01 34.93 -10.33
N ASN A 424 3.52 35.62 -11.36
CA ASN A 424 4.28 36.32 -12.39
C ASN A 424 5.35 35.52 -13.14
N ARG A 425 4.90 34.60 -14.01
CA ARG A 425 5.48 34.55 -15.36
C ARG A 425 4.49 35.20 -16.31
N GLU A 426 4.84 36.36 -16.84
CA GLU A 426 4.14 36.94 -17.99
C GLU A 426 4.14 35.92 -19.13
N ILE A 427 3.03 35.22 -19.32
CA ILE A 427 2.73 34.53 -20.56
C ILE A 427 1.80 35.45 -21.33
N GLY A 428 2.38 36.47 -21.96
CA GLY A 428 1.67 37.38 -22.83
C GLY A 428 1.27 36.69 -24.13
N VAL A 429 0.13 36.00 -24.14
CA VAL A 429 -0.64 35.72 -25.36
C VAL A 429 -2.14 35.69 -25.03
N ASN A 430 -2.86 36.73 -25.40
CA ASN A 430 -4.31 36.73 -25.32
C ASN A 430 -4.91 35.94 -26.50
N TYR A 431 -5.88 35.08 -26.20
CA TYR A 431 -6.70 34.37 -27.19
C TYR A 431 -8.15 34.81 -27.02
N THR A 432 -8.86 35.00 -28.13
CA THR A 432 -10.29 35.31 -28.13
C THR A 432 -11.04 34.32 -29.01
N ILE A 433 -12.25 33.95 -28.57
CA ILE A 433 -13.14 33.08 -29.34
C ILE A 433 -13.96 33.95 -30.28
N VAL A 434 -13.78 33.74 -31.59
CA VAL A 434 -14.58 34.38 -32.63
C VAL A 434 -15.25 33.29 -33.45
N ASN A 435 -16.58 33.29 -33.49
CA ASN A 435 -17.40 32.30 -34.19
C ASN A 435 -17.08 30.84 -33.81
N GLY A 436 -16.87 30.58 -32.52
CA GLY A 436 -16.71 29.21 -32.00
C GLY A 436 -15.36 28.54 -32.28
N LYS A 437 -14.34 29.28 -32.75
CA LYS A 437 -12.97 28.75 -32.89
C LYS A 437 -11.94 29.64 -32.17
N LEU A 438 -10.99 29.00 -31.48
CA LEU A 438 -9.92 29.66 -30.74
C LEU A 438 -8.93 30.31 -31.73
N ARG A 439 -8.68 31.62 -31.64
CA ARG A 439 -7.66 32.31 -32.45
C ARG A 439 -6.72 33.13 -31.58
N LYS A 440 -5.43 33.07 -31.93
CA LYS A 440 -4.35 33.85 -31.31
C LYS A 440 -4.50 35.33 -31.69
N GLN A 441 -4.47 36.23 -30.72
CA GLN A 441 -4.51 37.67 -30.98
C GLN A 441 -3.10 38.10 -31.43
N GLU A 442 -2.93 38.46 -32.71
CA GLU A 442 -1.67 39.04 -33.17
C GLU A 442 -1.59 40.48 -32.66
N THR A 443 -0.63 40.75 -31.79
CA THR A 443 -0.32 42.10 -31.32
C THR A 443 0.23 42.91 -32.49
N SER A 444 -0.54 43.89 -32.96
CA SER A 444 -0.04 44.96 -33.82
C SER A 444 1.04 45.73 -33.05
N GLN A 445 2.22 45.90 -33.64
CA GLN A 445 3.27 46.76 -33.07
C GLN A 445 2.82 48.21 -32.93
#